data_AF-A0A9D4ZXY7-F1
#
_entry.id   AF-A0A9D4ZXY7-F1
#
_cell.length_a   1.000
_cell.length_b   1.000
_cell.length_c   1.000
_cell.angle_alpha   90.00
_cell.angle_beta   90.00
_cell.angle_gamma   90.00
#
_symmetry.space_group_name_H-M   'P 1'
#
loop_
_entity.id
_entity.type
_entity.pdbx_description
1 polymer ?
#
loop_
_entity_poly.entity_id
_entity_poly.type
_entity_poly.pdbx_seq_one_letter_code
_entity_poly.pdbx_strand_id
1 'polypeptide(L)'
;KGFVPTTGTYNVLISDYAKAGKMRQARELLNEMLTRGRIPNSSTYDILICGWCKLSYQPEIDWALKLSYRNEAKILLREMCEKGHVPSDSTLLFISSNFCIPGKEADARRLLKVFSQKKNV
;
A
#
# COMPACT_ATOMS: atom_id res chain seq x y z
N LYS A 1 8.11 23.78 -21.79
CA LYS A 1 7.30 22.60 -22.17
C LYS A 1 6.97 21.82 -20.90
N GLY A 2 5.69 21.67 -20.55
CA GLY A 2 5.27 20.89 -19.39
C GLY A 2 5.31 19.40 -19.71
N PHE A 3 6.13 18.66 -18.97
CA PHE A 3 6.13 17.20 -19.01
C PHE A 3 5.09 16.68 -18.00
N VAL A 4 4.17 15.83 -18.45
CA VAL A 4 3.25 15.13 -17.55
C VAL A 4 3.83 13.74 -17.31
N PRO A 5 4.30 13.41 -16.10
CA PRO A 5 4.86 12.10 -15.82
C PRO A 5 3.86 10.98 -16.09
N THR A 6 4.35 9.86 -16.59
CA THR A 6 3.53 8.66 -16.81
C THR A 6 3.33 7.89 -15.50
N THR A 7 2.37 6.96 -15.45
CA THR A 7 2.19 6.05 -14.30
C THR A 7 3.50 5.32 -13.94
N GLY A 8 4.26 4.88 -14.94
CA GLY A 8 5.58 4.27 -14.71
C GLY A 8 6.57 5.23 -14.05
N THR A 9 6.58 6.50 -14.47
CA THR A 9 7.45 7.54 -13.87
C THR A 9 7.08 7.80 -12.42
N TYR A 10 5.79 7.95 -12.12
CA TYR A 10 5.31 8.09 -10.74
C TYR A 10 5.69 6.88 -9.90
N ASN A 11 5.51 5.66 -10.42
CA ASN A 11 5.85 4.43 -9.68
C ASN A 11 7.34 4.36 -9.33
N VAL A 12 8.23 4.77 -10.22
CA VAL A 12 9.67 4.84 -9.93
C VAL A 12 9.93 5.81 -8.77
N LEU A 13 9.42 7.04 -8.86
CA LEU A 13 9.62 8.06 -7.82
C LEU A 13 9.02 7.61 -6.47
N ILE A 14 7.79 7.10 -6.48
CA ILE A 14 7.12 6.58 -5.28
C ILE A 14 7.93 5.43 -4.67
N SER A 15 8.45 4.52 -5.51
CA SER A 15 9.30 3.41 -5.06
C SER A 15 10.56 3.91 -4.38
N ASP A 16 11.23 4.90 -4.95
CA ASP A 16 12.49 5.41 -4.42
C ASP A 16 12.28 6.17 -3.10
N TYR A 17 11.23 6.98 -3.00
CA TYR A 17 10.85 7.59 -1.72
C TYR A 17 10.47 6.53 -0.67
N ALA A 18 9.72 5.49 -1.05
CA ALA A 18 9.34 4.42 -0.14
C ALA A 18 10.54 3.61 0.37
N LYS A 19 11.50 3.28 -0.51
CA LYS A 19 12.76 2.61 -0.13
C LYS A 19 13.59 3.45 0.83
N ALA A 20 13.57 4.77 0.67
CA ALA A 20 14.23 5.71 1.58
C ALA A 20 13.46 5.96 2.89
N GLY A 21 12.34 5.27 3.14
CA GLY A 21 11.48 5.48 4.31
C GLY A 21 10.69 6.79 4.29
N LYS A 22 10.75 7.54 3.19
CA LYS A 22 10.10 8.85 3.00
C LYS A 22 8.66 8.67 2.53
N MET A 23 7.87 7.97 3.35
CA MET A 23 6.51 7.55 2.98
C MET A 23 5.51 8.70 2.84
N ARG A 24 5.74 9.82 3.52
CA ARG A 24 4.95 11.04 3.32
C ARG A 24 5.11 11.57 1.90
N GLN A 25 6.34 11.71 1.42
CA GLN A 25 6.61 12.15 0.04
C GLN A 25 6.08 11.15 -0.99
N ALA A 26 6.22 9.85 -0.72
CA ALA A 26 5.63 8.81 -1.56
C ALA A 26 4.09 8.95 -1.67
N ARG A 27 3.40 9.28 -0.56
CA ARG A 27 1.96 9.54 -0.54
C ARG A 27 1.58 10.83 -1.26
N GLU A 28 2.37 11.89 -1.11
CA GLU A 28 2.17 13.16 -1.81
C GLU A 28 2.24 12.96 -3.34
N LEU A 29 3.16 12.12 -3.83
CA LEU A 29 3.24 11.74 -5.25
C LEU A 29 2.03 10.95 -5.74
N LEU A 30 1.45 10.06 -4.93
CA LEU A 30 0.18 9.40 -5.28
C LEU A 30 -0.95 10.43 -5.42
N ASN A 31 -1.04 11.37 -4.50
CA ASN A 31 -2.05 12.42 -4.55
C ASN A 31 -1.85 13.31 -5.79
N GLU A 32 -0.60 13.67 -6.12
CA GLU A 32 -0.27 14.41 -7.33
C GLU A 32 -0.65 13.62 -8.60
N MET A 33 -0.36 12.33 -8.63
CA MET A 33 -0.74 11.44 -9.72
C MET A 33 -2.26 11.50 -9.97
N LEU A 34 -3.04 11.41 -8.89
CA LEU A 34 -4.51 11.51 -8.95
C LEU A 34 -5.00 12.90 -9.39
N THR A 35 -4.44 13.99 -8.86
CA THR A 35 -4.86 15.36 -9.24
C THR A 35 -4.54 15.68 -10.70
N ARG A 36 -3.48 15.07 -11.26
CA ARG A 36 -3.16 15.17 -12.69
C ARG A 36 -3.92 14.18 -13.58
N GLY A 37 -4.90 13.47 -13.03
CA GLY A 37 -5.74 12.52 -13.77
C GLY A 37 -5.01 11.25 -14.22
N ARG A 38 -3.87 10.91 -13.60
CA ARG A 38 -3.16 9.66 -13.86
C ARG A 38 -3.69 8.57 -12.95
N ILE A 39 -3.99 7.42 -13.53
CA ILE A 39 -4.63 6.30 -12.83
C ILE A 39 -3.55 5.45 -12.16
N PRO A 40 -3.53 5.35 -10.82
CA PRO A 40 -2.66 4.43 -10.10
C PRO A 40 -2.98 2.99 -10.52
N ASN A 41 -1.96 2.14 -10.61
CA ASN A 41 -2.15 0.73 -10.92
C ASN A 41 -1.80 -0.16 -9.72
N SER A 42 -1.92 -1.48 -9.89
CA SER A 42 -1.62 -2.42 -8.80
C SER A 42 -0.23 -2.20 -8.21
N SER A 43 0.77 -1.94 -9.05
CA SER A 43 2.14 -1.68 -8.60
C SER A 43 2.24 -0.40 -7.77
N THR A 44 1.51 0.66 -8.11
CA THR A 44 1.48 1.91 -7.32
C THR A 44 1.01 1.63 -5.88
N TYR A 45 -0.09 0.91 -5.74
CA TYR A 45 -0.64 0.54 -4.44
C TYR A 45 0.27 -0.42 -3.67
N ASP A 46 0.80 -1.45 -4.34
CA ASP A 46 1.69 -2.43 -3.74
C ASP A 46 2.94 -1.78 -3.13
N ILE A 47 3.58 -0.84 -3.86
CA ILE A 47 4.75 -0.12 -3.38
C ILE A 47 4.43 0.61 -2.07
N LEU A 48 3.32 1.35 -2.03
CA LEU A 48 2.96 2.16 -0.86
C LEU A 48 2.55 1.30 0.33
N ILE A 49 1.71 0.28 0.11
CA ILE A 49 1.26 -0.64 1.15
C ILE A 49 2.47 -1.36 1.77
N CYS A 50 3.34 -1.93 0.93
CA CYS A 50 4.54 -2.60 1.40
C CYS A 50 5.47 -1.63 2.15
N GLY A 51 5.61 -0.39 1.69
CA GLY A 51 6.42 0.64 2.34
C GLY A 51 5.96 0.94 3.76
N TRP A 52 4.66 1.21 3.94
CA TRP A 52 4.08 1.45 5.27
C TRP A 52 4.17 0.23 6.18
N CYS A 53 3.90 -0.96 5.65
CA CYS A 53 4.04 -2.22 6.39
C CYS A 53 5.48 -2.43 6.88
N LYS A 54 6.49 -2.19 6.02
CA LYS A 54 7.91 -2.29 6.39
C LYS A 54 8.29 -1.32 7.51
N LEU A 55 7.88 -0.06 7.43
CA LEU A 55 8.15 0.91 8.50
C LEU A 55 7.52 0.51 9.84
N SER A 56 6.34 -0.12 9.81
CA SER A 56 5.68 -0.54 11.05
C SER A 56 6.36 -1.73 11.76
N TYR A 57 7.29 -2.43 11.09
CA TYR A 57 8.12 -3.47 11.70
C TYR A 57 9.41 -2.95 12.34
N GLN A 58 9.79 -1.71 12.06
CA GLN A 58 11.02 -1.17 12.62
C GLN A 58 10.89 -1.08 14.15
N PRO A 59 11.80 -1.71 14.91
CA PRO A 59 11.70 -1.78 16.36
C PRO A 59 11.78 -0.38 17.00
N GLU A 60 12.50 0.55 16.37
CA GLU A 60 12.73 1.91 16.84
C GLU A 60 11.49 2.83 16.74
N ILE A 61 10.49 2.44 15.93
CA ILE A 61 9.30 3.25 15.71
C ILE A 61 8.33 3.09 16.90
N ASP A 62 7.86 4.21 17.43
CA ASP A 62 6.86 4.26 18.48
C ASP A 62 5.55 3.54 18.10
N TRP A 63 4.86 2.98 19.08
CA TRP A 63 3.63 2.21 18.86
C TRP A 63 2.52 3.03 18.17
N ALA A 64 2.41 4.33 18.46
CA ALA A 64 1.39 5.19 17.87
C ALA A 64 1.67 5.41 16.38
N LEU A 65 2.95 5.59 16.01
CA LEU A 65 3.38 5.65 14.62
C LEU A 65 3.19 4.32 13.90
N LYS A 66 3.52 3.19 14.54
CA LYS A 66 3.24 1.85 13.99
C LYS A 66 1.75 1.68 13.66
N LEU A 67 0.87 2.10 14.57
CA LEU A 67 -0.58 2.05 14.36
C LEU A 67 -1.02 2.95 13.21
N SER A 68 -0.47 4.17 13.11
CA SER A 68 -0.72 5.08 11.99
C SER A 68 -0.31 4.47 10.65
N TYR A 69 0.90 3.90 10.55
CA TYR A 69 1.39 3.27 9.31
C TYR A 69 0.53 2.08 8.90
N ARG A 70 0.10 1.26 9.87
CA ARG A 70 -0.84 0.15 9.60
C ARG A 70 -2.20 0.66 9.11
N ASN A 71 -2.68 1.79 9.61
CA ASN A 71 -3.93 2.40 9.14
C ASN A 71 -3.79 2.95 7.72
N GLU A 72 -2.66 3.58 7.37
CA GLU A 72 -2.40 4.02 5.99
C GLU A 72 -2.37 2.84 5.01
N ALA A 73 -1.68 1.75 5.38
CA ALA A 73 -1.66 0.52 4.58
C ALA A 73 -3.08 -0.06 4.38
N LYS A 74 -3.94 -0.01 5.41
CA LYS A 74 -5.35 -0.44 5.34
C LYS A 74 -6.17 0.40 4.38
N ILE A 75 -6.05 1.72 4.46
CA ILE A 75 -6.80 2.64 3.61
C ILE A 75 -6.45 2.39 2.14
N LEU A 76 -5.16 2.28 1.83
CA LEU A 76 -4.69 2.00 0.47
C LEU A 76 -5.13 0.63 -0.04
N LEU A 77 -5.11 -0.40 0.82
CA LEU A 77 -5.60 -1.73 0.44
C LEU A 77 -7.09 -1.69 0.09
N ARG A 78 -7.89 -0.98 0.88
CA ARG A 78 -9.33 -0.81 0.62
C ARG A 78 -9.56 -0.10 -0.70
N GLU A 79 -8.87 1.02 -0.93
CA GLU A 79 -8.94 1.79 -2.16
C GLU A 79 -8.55 0.94 -3.38
N MET A 80 -7.46 0.17 -3.26
CA MET A 80 -6.99 -0.78 -4.28
C MET A 80 -8.09 -1.79 -4.64
N CYS A 81 -8.78 -2.34 -3.63
CA CYS A 81 -9.85 -3.31 -3.82
C CYS A 81 -11.11 -2.71 -4.44
N GLU A 82 -11.50 -1.51 -4.01
CA GLU A 82 -12.65 -0.76 -4.53
C GLU A 82 -12.45 -0.40 -6.01
N LYS A 83 -11.20 -0.12 -6.41
CA LYS A 83 -10.83 0.13 -7.81
C LYS A 83 -10.62 -1.13 -8.66
N GLY A 84 -10.86 -2.31 -8.09
CA GLY A 84 -10.76 -3.58 -8.82
C GLY A 84 -9.34 -4.08 -9.03
N HIS A 85 -8.33 -3.48 -8.37
CA HIS A 85 -6.96 -3.97 -8.43
C HIS A 85 -6.77 -5.14 -7.46
N VAL A 86 -6.01 -6.15 -7.90
CA VAL A 86 -5.67 -7.33 -7.10
C VAL A 86 -4.30 -7.10 -6.45
N PRO A 87 -4.18 -7.21 -5.11
CA PRO A 87 -2.89 -7.14 -4.44
C PRO A 87 -1.94 -8.23 -4.92
N SER A 88 -0.66 -7.89 -5.09
CA SER A 88 0.34 -8.93 -5.35
C SER A 88 0.58 -9.81 -4.13
N ASP A 89 1.18 -10.99 -4.36
CA ASP A 89 1.52 -11.93 -3.30
C ASP A 89 2.45 -11.29 -2.24
N SER A 90 3.33 -10.36 -2.65
CA SER A 90 4.17 -9.58 -1.74
C SER A 90 3.34 -8.71 -0.79
N THR A 91 2.36 -8.00 -1.34
CA THR A 91 1.44 -7.16 -0.55
C THR A 91 0.62 -8.01 0.43
N LEU A 92 0.13 -9.17 0.00
CA LEU A 92 -0.60 -10.11 0.86
C LEU A 92 0.26 -10.63 2.02
N LEU A 93 1.54 -10.95 1.77
CA LEU A 93 2.47 -11.38 2.81
C LEU A 93 2.66 -10.32 3.90
N PHE A 94 2.89 -9.07 3.50
CA PHE A 94 3.08 -7.95 4.44
C PHE A 94 1.80 -7.58 5.20
N ILE A 95 0.63 -7.70 4.57
CA ILE A 95 -0.66 -7.48 5.22
C ILE A 95 -0.97 -8.59 6.23
N SER A 96 -0.81 -9.86 5.84
CA SER A 96 -1.08 -10.99 6.74
C SER A 96 -0.27 -10.85 8.04
N SER A 97 1.01 -10.57 7.91
CA SER A 97 1.91 -10.40 9.05
C SER A 97 1.67 -9.12 9.85
N ASN A 98 1.13 -8.03 9.27
CA ASN A 98 0.85 -6.79 10.01
C ASN A 98 -0.51 -6.77 10.71
N PHE A 99 -1.46 -7.53 10.16
CA PHE A 99 -2.84 -7.56 10.60
C PHE A 99 -3.11 -8.71 11.57
N CYS A 100 -2.24 -9.73 11.62
CA CYS A 100 -2.21 -10.73 12.67
C CYS A 100 -1.63 -10.16 13.97
N ILE A 101 -2.36 -9.24 14.61
CA ILE A 101 -2.23 -8.99 16.05
C ILE A 101 -3.12 -10.04 16.74
N PRO A 102 -2.72 -10.66 17.87
CA PRO A 102 -3.60 -11.55 18.63
C PRO A 102 -4.97 -10.87 18.87
N GLY A 103 -6.05 -11.49 18.41
CA GLY A 103 -7.42 -10.95 18.51
C GLY A 103 -8.04 -10.35 17.23
N LYS A 104 -7.28 -10.15 16.13
CA LYS A 104 -7.82 -9.67 14.82
C LYS A 104 -7.60 -10.61 13.64
N GLU A 105 -7.26 -11.86 13.93
CA GLU A 105 -7.01 -12.93 12.97
C GLU A 105 -8.22 -13.20 12.04
N ALA A 106 -9.44 -12.93 12.51
CA ALA A 106 -10.66 -13.04 11.72
C ALA A 106 -10.69 -12.04 10.54
N ASP A 107 -10.25 -10.80 10.75
CA ASP A 107 -10.22 -9.77 9.70
C ASP A 107 -9.19 -10.10 8.63
N ALA A 108 -8.00 -10.56 9.05
CA ALA A 108 -6.94 -11.01 8.15
C ALA A 108 -7.40 -12.20 7.30
N ARG A 109 -8.03 -13.22 7.92
CA ARG A 109 -8.62 -14.36 7.20
C ARG A 109 -9.72 -13.94 6.23
N ARG A 110 -10.58 -12.99 6.62
CA ARG A 110 -11.68 -12.51 5.78
C ARG A 110 -11.15 -11.76 4.55
N LEU A 111 -10.13 -10.92 4.73
CA LEU A 111 -9.41 -10.26 3.63
C LEU A 111 -8.78 -11.30 2.69
N LEU A 112 -8.03 -12.27 3.22
CA LEU A 112 -7.40 -13.34 2.42
C LEU A 112 -8.43 -14.15 1.63
N LYS A 113 -9.59 -14.47 2.23
CA LYS A 113 -10.70 -15.15 1.53
C LYS A 113 -11.22 -14.34 0.34
N VAL A 114 -11.45 -13.03 0.51
CA VAL A 114 -11.88 -12.14 -0.57
C VAL A 114 -10.86 -12.14 -1.72
N PHE A 115 -9.56 -12.17 -1.41
CA PHE A 115 -8.51 -12.24 -2.43
C PHE A 115 -8.44 -13.59 -3.15
N SER A 116 -8.59 -14.71 -2.42
CA SER A 116 -8.62 -16.05 -3.03
C SER A 116 -9.81 -16.25 -3.98
N GLN A 117 -10.95 -15.63 -3.69
CA GLN A 117 -12.15 -15.72 -4.53
C GLN A 117 -12.02 -14.88 -5.81
N LYS A 118 -11.34 -13.74 -5.76
CA LYS A 118 -11.06 -12.91 -6.94
C LYS A 118 -9.99 -13.48 -7.88
N LYS A 119 -9.19 -14.47 -7.44
CA LYS A 119 -8.15 -15.13 -8.26
C LYS A 119 -8.73 -16.25 -9.16
N ASN A 120 -9.99 -16.65 -8.95
CA ASN A 120 -10.67 -17.77 -9.60
C ASN A 120 -11.82 -17.34 -10.55
N VAL A 121 -11.86 -16.08 -10.98
CA VAL A 121 -12.83 -15.57 -11.97
C VAL A 121 -12.08 -14.91 -13.11
#